data_AF-A0A6C0RBU7-F1
#
_entry.id   AF-A0A6C0RBU7-F1
#
_cell.length_a   1.000
_cell.length_b   1.000
_cell.length_c   1.000
_cell.angle_alpha   90.00
_cell.angle_beta   90.00
_cell.angle_gamma   90.00
#
_symmetry.space_group_name_H-M   'P 1'
#
loop_
_entity.id
_entity.type
_entity.pdbx_description
1 polymer ?
#
loop_
_entity_poly.entity_id
_entity_poly.type
_entity_poly.pdbx_seq_one_letter_code
_entity_poly.pdbx_strand_id
1 'polypeptide(L)'
;MEKNPLRGFLTLLMMSVFMAFSLGSYAQSAVTGTVTDEEGVGIPGVSIVVQGTTQGTITDIEGNYTLTLPEGAEKLTFSYIGMLTQQVEIAGQSTINVVMKADVIGVDEVVVVGYGTRMKEELTGAVSTVSAESLEATSEVSVANRLQGQVAGVTVTTANRPGAEGTIRIRGVGTINDPNPLYIIDGVPAGPGNNIPPGDIESISVLKDASSAAIYGTRGANGVIIITTKRGRANQQPELTYLLKPVLLMQLTSTTCSILRNMPMHFGCLLPTKETILYMHSMVLVPVRLFQTIFYLTVQ
;
A
#
# COMPACT_ATOMS: atom_id res chain seq x y z
N MET A 1 -34.33 63.09 -65.84
CA MET A 1 -33.84 62.36 -64.65
C MET A 1 -33.65 60.90 -65.04
N GLU A 2 -32.49 60.59 -65.58
CA GLU A 2 -32.16 59.27 -66.13
C GLU A 2 -31.80 58.34 -64.96
N LYS A 3 -32.66 57.35 -64.69
CA LYS A 3 -32.46 56.38 -63.62
C LYS A 3 -31.48 55.32 -64.13
N ASN A 4 -30.18 55.50 -63.86
CA ASN A 4 -29.15 54.53 -64.22
C ASN A 4 -29.44 53.18 -63.52
N PRO A 5 -29.83 52.12 -64.25
CA PRO A 5 -30.17 50.83 -63.64
C PRO A 5 -28.95 50.17 -62.98
N LEU A 6 -27.75 50.61 -63.34
CA LEU A 6 -26.48 50.12 -62.80
C LEU A 6 -26.25 50.47 -61.32
N ARG A 7 -26.76 51.62 -60.84
CA ARG A 7 -26.56 52.03 -59.43
C ARG A 7 -27.39 51.20 -58.46
N GLY A 8 -28.59 50.76 -58.87
CA GLY A 8 -29.44 49.89 -58.07
C GLY A 8 -28.87 48.47 -57.93
N PHE A 9 -28.28 47.94 -59.00
CA PHE A 9 -27.62 46.64 -58.98
C PHE A 9 -26.36 46.64 -58.10
N LEU A 10 -25.56 47.71 -58.15
CA LEU A 10 -24.37 47.87 -57.32
C LEU A 10 -24.71 47.95 -55.82
N THR A 11 -25.79 48.66 -55.46
CA THR A 11 -26.25 48.73 -54.06
C THR A 11 -26.78 47.39 -53.55
N LEU A 12 -27.40 46.59 -54.41
CA LEU A 12 -27.93 45.27 -54.05
C LEU A 12 -26.81 44.24 -53.88
N LEU A 13 -25.74 44.34 -54.68
CA LEU A 13 -24.54 43.53 -54.57
C LEU A 13 -23.71 43.87 -53.31
N MET A 14 -23.60 45.15 -52.93
CA MET A 14 -22.95 45.55 -51.68
C MET A 14 -23.70 45.05 -50.43
N MET A 15 -25.04 44.97 -50.49
CA MET A 15 -25.86 44.50 -49.38
C MET A 15 -25.83 42.96 -49.22
N SER A 16 -25.65 42.20 -50.31
CA SER A 16 -25.46 40.74 -50.22
C SER A 16 -24.09 40.33 -49.69
N VAL A 17 -23.03 41.11 -49.99
CA VAL A 17 -21.68 40.88 -49.46
C VAL A 17 -21.62 41.14 -47.95
N PHE A 18 -22.35 42.14 -47.46
CA PHE A 18 -22.41 42.43 -46.02
C PHE A 18 -23.14 41.33 -45.22
N MET A 19 -24.08 40.61 -45.86
CA MET A 19 -24.82 39.51 -45.26
C MET A 19 -24.08 38.16 -45.33
N ALA A 20 -23.10 38.03 -46.22
CA ALA A 20 -22.22 36.85 -46.29
C ALA A 20 -21.10 36.89 -45.23
N PHE A 21 -20.75 38.07 -44.71
CA PHE A 21 -19.69 38.23 -43.71
C PHE A 21 -20.13 37.92 -42.26
N SER A 22 -21.42 37.70 -42.01
CA SER A 22 -21.96 37.37 -40.68
C SER A 22 -22.03 35.87 -40.37
N LEU A 23 -21.50 34.99 -41.24
CA LEU A 23 -21.55 33.53 -41.06
C LEU A 23 -20.30 32.92 -40.39
N GLY A 24 -19.44 33.74 -39.79
CA GLY A 24 -18.38 33.27 -38.89
C GLY A 24 -18.93 32.85 -37.52
N SER A 25 -19.76 31.81 -37.46
CA SER A 25 -20.09 31.15 -36.20
C SER A 25 -18.87 30.38 -35.71
N TYR A 26 -18.25 30.87 -34.64
CA TYR A 26 -17.29 30.11 -33.84
C TYR A 26 -17.98 28.83 -33.34
N ALA A 27 -17.54 27.67 -33.82
CA ALA A 27 -18.05 26.39 -33.38
C ALA A 27 -17.47 26.09 -31.98
N GLN A 28 -18.20 26.50 -30.95
CA GLN A 28 -17.91 26.10 -29.57
C GLN A 28 -18.13 24.59 -29.43
N SER A 29 -17.04 23.82 -29.37
CA SER A 29 -17.11 22.37 -29.17
C SER A 29 -17.44 22.08 -27.71
N ALA A 30 -18.68 21.68 -27.45
CA ALA A 30 -19.10 21.20 -26.13
C ALA A 30 -18.62 19.76 -25.94
N VAL A 31 -17.95 19.51 -24.82
CA VAL A 31 -17.61 18.16 -24.36
C VAL A 31 -18.51 17.79 -23.20
N THR A 32 -19.03 16.58 -23.28
CA THR A 32 -19.85 15.96 -22.24
C THR A 32 -19.13 14.75 -21.68
N GLY A 33 -19.54 14.27 -20.52
CA GLY A 33 -18.96 13.06 -19.98
C GLY A 33 -19.43 12.77 -18.58
N THR A 34 -19.00 11.64 -18.05
CA THR A 34 -19.27 11.20 -16.69
C THR A 34 -17.98 10.95 -15.93
N VAL A 35 -17.97 11.29 -14.65
CA VAL A 35 -16.86 11.01 -13.73
C VAL A 35 -17.35 10.00 -12.70
N THR A 36 -16.70 8.83 -12.67
CA THR A 36 -17.05 7.73 -11.76
C THR A 36 -15.87 7.32 -10.88
N ASP A 37 -16.13 6.61 -9.79
CA ASP A 37 -15.11 5.92 -9.00
C ASP A 37 -14.80 4.52 -9.56
N GLU A 38 -13.90 3.78 -8.88
CA GLU A 38 -13.55 2.39 -9.24
C GLU A 38 -14.71 1.40 -9.06
N GLU A 39 -15.74 1.76 -8.29
CA GLU A 39 -16.97 0.96 -8.08
C GLU A 39 -18.07 1.28 -9.11
N GLY A 40 -17.82 2.27 -9.99
CA GLY A 40 -18.75 2.70 -11.04
C GLY A 40 -19.82 3.69 -10.56
N VAL A 41 -19.67 4.26 -9.36
CA VAL A 41 -20.57 5.28 -8.81
C VAL A 41 -20.15 6.66 -9.29
N GLY A 42 -21.11 7.46 -9.75
CA GLY A 42 -20.88 8.85 -10.19
C GLY A 42 -20.44 9.75 -9.04
N ILE A 43 -19.41 10.55 -9.26
CA ILE A 43 -18.83 11.42 -8.23
C ILE A 43 -19.34 12.87 -8.41
N PRO A 44 -20.11 13.40 -7.45
CA PRO A 44 -20.54 14.78 -7.50
C PRO A 44 -19.46 15.76 -7.04
N GLY A 45 -19.43 16.96 -7.63
CA GLY A 45 -18.55 18.05 -7.19
C GLY A 45 -17.08 17.94 -7.64
N VAL A 46 -16.76 17.10 -8.63
CA VAL A 46 -15.43 17.04 -9.24
C VAL A 46 -15.18 18.33 -10.02
N SER A 47 -14.05 18.97 -9.79
CA SER A 47 -13.63 20.17 -10.52
C SER A 47 -12.88 19.79 -11.79
N ILE A 48 -13.38 20.26 -12.92
CA ILE A 48 -12.88 19.95 -14.26
C ILE A 48 -12.40 21.26 -14.88
N VAL A 49 -11.11 21.37 -15.19
CA VAL A 49 -10.52 22.60 -15.71
C VAL A 49 -9.71 22.30 -16.96
N VAL A 50 -9.84 23.16 -17.98
CA VAL A 50 -8.99 23.10 -19.17
C VAL A 50 -7.59 23.61 -18.82
N GLN A 51 -6.57 22.79 -19.06
CA GLN A 51 -5.21 23.13 -18.70
C GLN A 51 -4.75 24.45 -19.37
N GLY A 52 -4.21 25.36 -18.56
CA GLY A 52 -3.74 26.67 -19.04
C GLY A 52 -4.81 27.76 -19.14
N THR A 53 -6.07 27.46 -18.79
CA THR A 53 -7.16 28.45 -18.75
C THR A 53 -7.86 28.46 -17.39
N THR A 54 -8.70 29.46 -17.16
CA THR A 54 -9.60 29.51 -16.01
C THR A 54 -10.99 28.93 -16.31
N GLN A 55 -11.18 28.35 -17.51
CA GLN A 55 -12.44 27.76 -17.90
C GLN A 55 -12.55 26.36 -17.32
N GLY A 56 -13.61 26.14 -16.56
CA GLY A 56 -13.89 24.86 -15.93
C GLY A 56 -15.35 24.72 -15.55
N THR A 57 -15.72 23.50 -15.18
CA THR A 57 -17.06 23.15 -14.74
C THR A 57 -16.97 22.20 -13.54
N ILE A 58 -18.10 21.91 -12.92
CA ILE A 58 -18.23 20.93 -11.84
C ILE A 58 -19.20 19.83 -12.26
N THR A 59 -19.01 18.62 -11.75
CA THR A 59 -19.96 17.52 -11.98
C THR A 59 -21.24 17.70 -11.17
N ASP A 60 -22.36 17.21 -11.71
CA ASP A 60 -23.67 17.17 -11.05
C ASP A 60 -23.78 16.02 -10.03
N ILE A 61 -24.99 15.82 -9.46
CA ILE A 61 -25.26 14.78 -8.44
C ILE A 61 -25.01 13.35 -8.97
N GLU A 62 -25.15 13.15 -10.27
CA GLU A 62 -24.99 11.87 -10.95
C GLU A 62 -23.58 11.69 -11.55
N GLY A 63 -22.70 12.68 -11.39
CA GLY A 63 -21.33 12.68 -11.90
C GLY A 63 -21.19 13.14 -13.36
N ASN A 64 -22.27 13.64 -13.99
CA ASN A 64 -22.22 14.15 -15.35
C ASN A 64 -21.67 15.58 -15.38
N TYR A 65 -21.02 15.95 -16.49
CA TYR A 65 -20.59 17.32 -16.73
C TYR A 65 -20.76 17.72 -18.19
N THR A 66 -20.86 19.04 -18.38
CA THR A 66 -20.83 19.67 -19.70
C THR A 66 -19.88 20.86 -19.64
N LEU A 67 -18.91 20.91 -20.55
CA LEU A 67 -17.89 21.96 -20.62
C LEU A 67 -17.71 22.41 -22.07
N THR A 68 -17.73 23.72 -22.27
CA THR A 68 -17.42 24.30 -23.57
C THR A 68 -15.93 24.54 -23.69
N LEU A 69 -15.29 23.93 -24.68
CA LEU A 69 -13.85 24.05 -24.87
C LEU A 69 -13.48 25.28 -25.72
N PRO A 70 -12.47 26.07 -25.32
CA PRO A 70 -11.85 27.05 -26.21
C PRO A 70 -11.02 26.34 -27.30
N GLU A 71 -10.86 26.99 -28.46
CA GLU A 71 -10.01 26.46 -29.54
C GLU A 71 -8.56 26.28 -29.04
N GLY A 72 -8.00 25.07 -29.21
CA GLY A 72 -6.65 24.73 -28.76
C GLY A 72 -6.54 24.07 -27.38
N ALA A 73 -7.66 23.70 -26.75
CA ALA A 73 -7.65 22.90 -25.53
C ALA A 73 -7.14 21.47 -25.80
N GLU A 74 -5.96 21.13 -25.29
CA GLU A 74 -5.37 19.78 -25.46
C GLU A 74 -5.71 18.84 -24.30
N LYS A 75 -5.79 19.36 -23.07
CA LYS A 75 -5.87 18.57 -21.83
C LYS A 75 -6.89 19.09 -20.84
N LEU A 76 -7.67 18.18 -20.26
CA LEU A 76 -8.56 18.41 -19.13
C LEU A 76 -7.93 17.88 -17.85
N THR A 77 -7.99 18.67 -16.78
CA THR A 77 -7.56 18.27 -15.43
C THR A 77 -8.78 18.06 -14.56
N PHE A 78 -8.90 16.86 -14.00
CA PHE A 78 -9.95 16.45 -13.08
C PHE A 78 -9.37 16.42 -11.67
N SER A 79 -9.98 17.17 -10.75
CA SER A 79 -9.52 17.26 -9.38
C SER A 79 -10.70 17.17 -8.41
N TYR A 80 -10.51 16.39 -7.35
CA TYR A 80 -11.47 16.23 -6.27
C TYR A 80 -10.73 15.97 -4.97
N ILE A 81 -11.30 16.40 -3.85
CA ILE A 81 -10.66 16.26 -2.54
C ILE A 81 -10.60 14.77 -2.18
N GLY A 82 -9.40 14.26 -1.94
CA GLY A 82 -9.17 12.84 -1.61
C GLY A 82 -9.05 11.89 -2.81
N MET A 83 -8.99 12.42 -4.04
CA MET A 83 -8.80 11.63 -5.26
C MET A 83 -7.56 12.09 -6.02
N LEU A 84 -6.93 11.17 -6.76
CA LEU A 84 -5.75 11.51 -7.57
C LEU A 84 -6.15 12.45 -8.70
N THR A 85 -5.41 13.54 -8.85
CA THR A 85 -5.62 14.47 -9.96
C THR A 85 -5.26 13.78 -11.27
N GLN A 86 -6.22 13.68 -12.19
CA GLN A 86 -6.01 13.04 -13.49
C GLN A 86 -6.03 14.06 -14.61
N GLN A 87 -5.11 13.91 -15.56
CA GLN A 87 -5.07 14.71 -16.77
C GLN A 87 -5.43 13.81 -17.96
N VAL A 88 -6.44 14.21 -18.73
CA VAL A 88 -6.93 13.46 -19.89
C VAL A 88 -6.84 14.32 -21.13
N GLU A 89 -6.29 13.76 -22.20
CA GLU A 89 -6.19 14.44 -23.50
C GLU A 89 -7.54 14.41 -24.22
N ILE A 90 -7.95 15.56 -24.77
CA ILE A 90 -9.27 15.73 -25.38
C ILE A 90 -9.34 15.01 -26.74
N ALA A 91 -8.22 14.90 -27.47
CA ALA A 91 -8.07 14.15 -28.73
C ALA A 91 -9.22 14.30 -29.77
N GLY A 92 -9.96 15.41 -29.74
CA GLY A 92 -11.13 15.66 -30.60
C GLY A 92 -12.39 14.85 -30.24
N GLN A 93 -12.44 14.21 -29.07
CA GLN A 93 -13.63 13.49 -28.60
C GLN A 93 -14.65 14.44 -27.97
N SER A 94 -15.92 14.29 -28.35
CA SER A 94 -17.04 15.04 -27.76
C SER A 94 -17.53 14.47 -26.44
N THR A 95 -17.15 13.23 -26.11
CA THR A 95 -17.58 12.53 -24.90
C THR A 95 -16.38 11.88 -24.21
N ILE A 96 -16.09 12.29 -22.97
CA ILE A 96 -14.93 11.82 -22.21
C ILE A 96 -15.39 11.35 -20.83
N ASN A 97 -15.36 10.03 -20.62
CA ASN A 97 -15.66 9.42 -19.33
C ASN A 97 -14.35 9.15 -18.58
N VAL A 98 -14.32 9.49 -17.30
CA VAL A 98 -13.11 9.39 -16.47
C VAL A 98 -13.40 8.61 -15.21
N VAL A 99 -12.57 7.61 -14.93
CA VAL A 99 -12.60 6.87 -13.66
C VAL A 99 -11.55 7.46 -12.74
N MET A 100 -12.01 8.20 -11.72
CA MET A 100 -11.11 8.75 -10.72
C MET A 100 -10.68 7.66 -9.74
N LYS A 101 -9.40 7.65 -9.42
CA LYS A 101 -8.82 6.77 -8.40
C LYS A 101 -8.74 7.53 -7.10
N ALA A 102 -9.07 6.86 -6.00
CA ALA A 102 -8.84 7.41 -4.68
C ALA A 102 -7.35 7.75 -4.54
N ASP A 103 -7.07 8.95 -4.02
CA ASP A 103 -5.75 9.29 -3.52
C ASP A 103 -5.64 8.62 -2.15
N VAL A 104 -5.55 7.28 -2.21
CA VAL A 104 -4.99 6.52 -1.11
C VAL A 104 -3.55 6.94 -1.11
N ILE A 105 -3.28 8.01 -0.38
CA ILE A 105 -1.96 8.31 0.14
C ILE A 105 -1.55 7.02 0.84
N GLY A 106 -0.88 6.13 0.11
CA GLY A 106 0.04 5.19 0.68
C GLY A 106 0.92 6.08 1.51
N VAL A 107 0.72 6.01 2.82
CA VAL A 107 1.48 6.79 3.78
C VAL A 107 2.91 6.31 3.61
N ASP A 108 3.66 6.96 2.71
CA ASP A 108 5.10 7.04 2.79
C ASP A 108 5.34 7.74 4.11
N GLU A 109 5.50 6.90 5.12
CA GLU A 109 5.84 7.13 6.50
C GLU A 109 6.43 8.54 6.74
N VAL A 110 5.55 9.53 6.93
CA VAL A 110 5.97 10.87 7.33
C VAL A 110 6.33 10.79 8.80
N VAL A 111 7.57 10.43 9.08
CA VAL A 111 8.15 10.65 10.39
C VAL A 111 8.48 12.14 10.48
N VAL A 112 7.60 12.89 11.16
CA VAL A 112 7.94 14.23 11.61
C VAL A 112 8.98 14.09 12.72
N VAL A 113 10.24 14.17 12.34
CA VAL A 113 11.32 14.49 13.28
C VAL A 113 11.86 15.84 12.86
N GLY A 114 11.90 16.79 13.79
CA GLY A 114 12.73 17.98 13.63
C GLY A 114 14.12 17.52 13.16
N TYR A 115 14.62 18.17 12.11
CA TYR A 115 15.80 17.82 11.29
C TYR A 115 15.58 16.80 10.15
N GLY A 116 14.69 17.12 9.20
CA GLY A 116 14.79 16.75 7.78
C GLY A 116 14.45 15.30 7.40
N THR A 117 13.38 15.13 6.61
CA THR A 117 13.06 13.87 5.93
C THR A 117 13.94 13.73 4.68
N ARG A 118 14.70 12.64 4.59
CA ARG A 118 15.48 12.30 3.39
C ARG A 118 15.01 10.94 2.87
N MET A 119 14.84 10.84 1.56
CA MET A 119 14.38 9.62 0.90
C MET A 119 15.33 8.44 1.20
N LYS A 120 14.77 7.23 1.29
CA LYS A 120 15.46 5.96 1.57
C LYS A 120 16.64 5.67 0.63
N GLU A 121 16.65 6.31 -0.54
CA GLU A 121 17.70 6.23 -1.57
C GLU A 121 18.86 7.22 -1.34
N GLU A 122 18.74 8.22 -0.47
CA GLU A 122 19.78 9.25 -0.25
C GLU A 122 20.79 8.89 0.87
N LEU A 123 20.65 7.75 1.53
CA LEU A 123 21.73 7.22 2.37
C LEU A 123 22.74 6.50 1.47
N THR A 124 23.69 7.25 0.93
CA THR A 124 24.84 6.77 0.14
C THR A 124 25.78 5.80 0.89
N GLY A 125 25.46 5.42 2.13
CA GLY A 125 26.22 4.44 2.92
C GLY A 125 25.67 3.02 2.79
N ALA A 126 26.47 2.00 3.13
CA ALA A 126 26.05 0.61 3.10
C ALA A 126 25.06 0.28 4.23
N VAL A 127 23.83 0.76 4.07
CA VAL A 127 22.66 0.38 4.88
C VAL A 127 22.00 -0.82 4.21
N SER A 128 21.61 -1.81 5.00
CA SER A 128 20.82 -2.92 4.52
C SER A 128 19.61 -3.09 5.41
N THR A 129 18.43 -3.03 4.82
CA THR A 129 17.15 -3.12 5.53
C THR A 129 16.50 -4.45 5.22
N VAL A 130 15.99 -5.10 6.25
CA VAL A 130 15.18 -6.31 6.17
C VAL A 130 13.76 -5.96 6.64
N SER A 131 12.76 -6.29 5.82
CA SER A 131 11.35 -6.07 6.14
C SER A 131 10.80 -7.15 7.08
N ALA A 132 9.71 -6.82 7.79
CA ALA A 132 9.01 -7.77 8.66
C ALA A 132 8.63 -9.09 7.95
N GLU A 133 8.19 -9.02 6.71
CA GLU A 133 7.79 -10.20 5.92
C GLU A 133 8.95 -11.20 5.74
N SER A 134 10.14 -10.71 5.38
CA SER A 134 11.33 -11.55 5.20
C SER A 134 11.78 -12.20 6.51
N LEU A 135 11.56 -11.48 7.61
CA LEU A 135 11.81 -12.03 8.93
C LEU A 135 10.78 -13.12 9.25
N GLU A 136 9.48 -12.86 9.08
CA GLU A 136 8.37 -13.77 9.44
C GLU A 136 8.41 -15.11 8.68
N ALA A 137 9.00 -15.12 7.48
CA ALA A 137 9.26 -16.34 6.73
C ALA A 137 10.22 -17.33 7.44
N THR A 138 11.04 -16.85 8.39
CA THR A 138 12.03 -17.68 9.11
C THR A 138 11.54 -18.02 10.52
N SER A 139 11.42 -19.32 10.84
CA SER A 139 10.90 -19.85 12.12
C SER A 139 11.98 -19.93 13.21
N GLU A 140 12.74 -18.85 13.40
CA GLU A 140 13.78 -18.75 14.43
C GLU A 140 13.31 -17.85 15.58
N VAL A 141 13.69 -18.18 16.82
CA VAL A 141 13.24 -17.45 18.02
C VAL A 141 14.04 -16.17 18.24
N SER A 142 15.33 -16.17 17.85
CA SER A 142 16.21 -15.01 18.02
C SER A 142 16.24 -14.17 16.75
N VAL A 143 16.14 -12.85 16.92
CA VAL A 143 16.29 -11.87 15.83
C VAL A 143 17.64 -12.03 15.12
N ALA A 144 18.70 -12.34 15.87
CA ALA A 144 20.03 -12.58 15.33
C ALA A 144 20.04 -13.71 14.30
N ASN A 145 19.42 -14.86 14.63
CA ASN A 145 19.39 -16.03 13.75
C ASN A 145 18.59 -15.75 12.46
N ARG A 146 17.54 -14.92 12.54
CA ARG A 146 16.71 -14.56 11.39
C ARG A 146 17.42 -13.65 10.39
N LEU A 147 18.38 -12.87 10.84
CA LEU A 147 19.20 -12.02 9.96
C LEU A 147 20.25 -12.83 9.18
N GLN A 148 20.43 -14.11 9.50
CA GLN A 148 21.37 -14.97 8.80
C GLN A 148 20.97 -15.13 7.34
N GLY A 149 21.85 -14.73 6.42
CA GLY A 149 21.61 -14.81 4.98
C GLY A 149 20.68 -13.73 4.41
N GLN A 150 19.96 -12.98 5.26
CA GLN A 150 19.11 -11.88 4.81
C GLN A 150 19.92 -10.61 4.48
N VAL A 151 21.08 -10.43 5.12
CA VAL A 151 21.94 -9.26 4.90
C VAL A 151 23.34 -9.68 4.49
N ALA A 152 23.81 -9.17 3.35
CA ALA A 152 25.17 -9.39 2.88
C ALA A 152 26.21 -8.76 3.83
N GLY A 153 27.21 -9.56 4.22
CA GLY A 153 28.30 -9.15 5.11
C GLY A 153 27.96 -9.24 6.60
N VAL A 154 26.82 -9.83 6.96
CA VAL A 154 26.47 -10.16 8.35
C VAL A 154 26.67 -11.65 8.56
N THR A 155 27.50 -12.01 9.53
CA THR A 155 27.71 -13.39 9.96
C THR A 155 27.06 -13.59 11.31
N VAL A 156 26.20 -14.59 11.39
CA VAL A 156 25.53 -14.97 12.64
C VAL A 156 26.08 -16.31 13.08
N THR A 157 26.54 -16.37 14.33
CA THR A 157 26.94 -17.62 14.98
C THR A 157 25.85 -18.02 15.95
N THR A 158 25.10 -19.08 15.63
CA THR A 158 24.04 -19.62 16.48
C THR A 158 24.65 -20.26 17.73
N ALA A 159 23.95 -20.14 18.85
CA ALA A 159 24.30 -20.88 20.07
C ALA A 159 23.62 -22.27 20.03
N ASN A 160 24.32 -23.31 20.51
CA ASN A 160 23.84 -24.71 20.51
C ASN A 160 22.71 -25.01 21.52
N ARG A 161 21.91 -24.01 21.91
CA ARG A 161 20.75 -24.19 22.80
C ARG A 161 19.56 -23.39 22.25
N PRO A 162 18.36 -24.00 22.17
CA PRO A 162 17.15 -23.30 21.74
C PRO A 162 16.90 -22.05 22.59
N GLY A 163 16.61 -20.92 21.94
CA GLY A 163 16.34 -19.65 22.61
C GLY A 163 17.57 -18.89 23.10
N ALA A 164 18.79 -19.41 22.89
CA ALA A 164 19.98 -18.58 23.07
C ALA A 164 20.19 -17.67 21.86
N GLU A 165 20.73 -16.50 22.16
CA GLU A 165 21.02 -15.50 21.16
C GLU A 165 22.19 -15.91 20.27
N GLY A 166 22.03 -15.68 18.97
CA GLY A 166 23.13 -15.73 18.03
C GLY A 166 24.05 -14.53 18.21
N THR A 167 25.36 -14.75 18.11
CA THR A 167 26.32 -13.64 18.05
C THR A 167 26.36 -13.11 16.62
N ILE A 168 26.01 -11.84 16.43
CA ILE A 168 26.07 -11.16 15.14
C ILE A 168 27.42 -10.48 14.97
N ARG A 169 28.03 -10.64 13.79
CA ARG A 169 29.25 -9.94 13.38
C ARG A 169 29.04 -9.28 12.03
N ILE A 170 29.35 -8.01 11.92
CA ILE A 170 29.22 -7.24 10.69
C ILE A 170 30.62 -7.07 10.11
N ARG A 171 30.87 -7.60 8.92
CA ARG A 171 32.19 -7.61 8.25
C ARG A 171 33.33 -8.26 9.07
N GLY A 172 33.00 -9.23 9.92
CA GLY A 172 33.99 -9.98 10.71
C GLY A 172 34.27 -9.35 12.08
N VAL A 173 35.48 -9.52 12.59
CA VAL A 173 35.92 -9.00 13.90
C VAL A 173 36.62 -7.66 13.72
N GLY A 174 35.95 -6.56 14.10
CA GLY A 174 36.46 -5.19 13.94
C GLY A 174 37.39 -4.72 15.07
N THR A 175 37.28 -5.29 16.27
CA THR A 175 38.15 -4.97 17.41
C THR A 175 38.54 -6.21 18.20
N ILE A 176 39.62 -6.09 18.98
CA ILE A 176 40.17 -7.18 19.81
C ILE A 176 39.42 -7.31 21.15
N ASN A 177 38.87 -6.21 21.68
CA ASN A 177 38.30 -6.16 23.03
C ASN A 177 36.77 -6.38 23.05
N ASP A 178 36.04 -5.80 22.09
CA ASP A 178 34.58 -5.96 21.99
C ASP A 178 34.15 -5.94 20.52
N PRO A 179 34.02 -7.11 19.86
CA PRO A 179 33.64 -7.19 18.46
C PRO A 179 32.12 -7.12 18.24
N ASN A 180 31.31 -6.88 19.28
CA ASN A 180 29.86 -6.89 19.15
C ASN A 180 29.35 -5.59 18.48
N PRO A 181 28.31 -5.67 17.65
CA PRO A 181 27.63 -4.51 17.11
C PRO A 181 26.77 -3.83 18.19
N LEU A 182 26.46 -2.55 17.98
CA LEU A 182 25.52 -1.82 18.83
C LEU A 182 24.08 -2.10 18.40
N TYR A 183 23.23 -2.53 19.34
CA TYR A 183 21.80 -2.69 19.11
C TYR A 183 21.05 -1.42 19.50
N ILE A 184 20.13 -0.99 18.65
CA ILE A 184 19.27 0.17 18.90
C ILE A 184 17.84 -0.30 18.66
N ILE A 185 16.98 -0.11 19.65
CA ILE A 185 15.57 -0.43 19.56
C ILE A 185 14.83 0.88 19.69
N ASP A 186 14.06 1.26 18.68
CA ASP A 186 13.22 2.45 18.74
C ASP A 186 13.97 3.76 19.05
N GLY A 187 15.26 3.81 18.70
CA GLY A 187 16.15 4.95 18.96
C GLY A 187 16.92 4.88 20.28
N VAL A 188 16.66 3.88 21.13
CA VAL A 188 17.35 3.69 22.42
C VAL A 188 18.41 2.58 22.28
N PRO A 189 19.67 2.82 22.70
CA PRO A 189 20.69 1.77 22.67
C PRO A 189 20.35 0.68 23.68
N ALA A 190 20.29 -0.56 23.20
CA ALA A 190 20.04 -1.74 23.99
C ALA A 190 21.29 -2.62 24.09
N GLY A 191 21.37 -3.43 25.14
CA GLY A 191 22.40 -4.46 25.26
C GLY A 191 22.13 -5.64 24.34
N PRO A 192 23.14 -6.51 24.11
CA PRO A 192 22.89 -7.84 23.57
C PRO A 192 21.94 -8.57 24.53
N GLY A 193 20.85 -9.15 24.05
CA GLY A 193 19.87 -9.80 24.92
C GLY A 193 18.40 -9.61 24.56
N ASN A 194 18.06 -8.81 23.54
CA ASN A 194 16.68 -8.45 23.30
C ASN A 194 15.99 -9.36 22.27
N ASN A 195 15.41 -10.45 22.76
CA ASN A 195 14.48 -11.30 22.02
C ASN A 195 13.13 -10.59 21.85
N ILE A 196 13.04 -9.69 20.88
CA ILE A 196 11.77 -9.07 20.48
C ILE A 196 10.99 -10.09 19.65
N PRO A 197 9.69 -10.31 19.95
CA PRO A 197 8.85 -11.16 19.13
C PRO A 197 8.86 -10.69 17.67
N PRO A 198 8.89 -11.63 16.71
CA PRO A 198 8.93 -11.31 15.29
C PRO A 198 7.76 -10.44 14.83
N GLY A 199 6.58 -10.69 15.39
CA GLY A 199 5.35 -9.99 15.03
C GLY A 199 5.34 -8.51 15.44
N ASP A 200 6.21 -8.12 16.38
CA ASP A 200 6.31 -6.75 16.87
C ASP A 200 7.39 -5.94 16.13
N ILE A 201 8.14 -6.57 15.21
CA ILE A 201 9.21 -5.91 14.45
C ILE A 201 8.63 -5.38 13.14
N GLU A 202 8.82 -4.10 12.87
CA GLU A 202 8.43 -3.47 11.60
C GLU A 202 9.56 -3.59 10.58
N SER A 203 10.78 -3.23 10.98
CA SER A 203 11.96 -3.34 10.12
C SER A 203 13.23 -3.47 10.93
N ILE A 204 14.24 -4.10 10.33
CA ILE A 204 15.60 -4.14 10.87
C ILE A 204 16.52 -3.48 9.85
N SER A 205 17.23 -2.44 10.28
CA SER A 205 18.22 -1.75 9.46
C SER A 205 19.61 -1.97 10.03
N VAL A 206 20.52 -2.46 9.19
CA VAL A 206 21.91 -2.74 9.54
C VAL A 206 22.81 -1.72 8.88
N LEU A 207 23.53 -0.93 9.69
CA LEU A 207 24.54 0.02 9.25
C LEU A 207 25.90 -0.69 9.23
N LYS A 208 26.46 -0.89 8.03
CA LYS A 208 27.68 -1.68 7.83
C LYS A 208 28.95 -0.83 7.69
N ASP A 209 28.80 0.47 7.41
CA ASP A 209 29.91 1.39 7.20
C ASP A 209 30.15 2.32 8.39
N ALA A 210 31.41 2.70 8.57
CA ALA A 210 31.84 3.65 9.59
C ALA A 210 31.21 5.04 9.41
N SER A 211 30.92 5.47 8.17
CA SER A 211 30.28 6.77 7.90
C SER A 211 28.84 6.83 8.42
N SER A 212 28.06 5.78 8.18
CA SER A 212 26.68 5.68 8.66
C SER A 212 26.61 5.38 10.16
N ALA A 213 27.55 4.58 10.68
CA ALA A 213 27.59 4.21 12.09
C ALA A 213 28.22 5.29 13.00
N ALA A 214 28.99 6.24 12.45
CA ALA A 214 29.60 7.34 13.20
C ALA A 214 28.58 8.23 13.93
N ILE A 215 27.33 8.26 13.45
CA ILE A 215 26.22 8.97 14.12
C ILE A 215 26.00 8.45 15.55
N TYR A 216 26.29 7.17 15.79
CA TYR A 216 26.17 6.53 17.11
C TYR A 216 27.49 6.48 17.88
N GLY A 217 28.51 7.21 17.42
CA GLY A 217 29.80 7.37 18.08
C GLY A 217 30.70 6.12 18.01
N THR A 218 31.65 6.04 18.94
CA THR A 218 32.69 4.98 18.97
C THR A 218 32.12 3.58 19.15
N ARG A 219 30.92 3.46 19.75
CA ARG A 219 30.22 2.19 19.95
C ARG A 219 29.66 1.61 18.65
N GLY A 220 29.46 2.44 17.62
CA GLY A 220 29.04 2.03 16.29
C GLY A 220 30.18 1.52 15.39
N ALA A 221 31.44 1.48 15.86
CA ALA A 221 32.59 1.12 15.03
C ALA A 221 32.49 -0.30 14.42
N ASN A 222 31.84 -1.24 15.12
CA ASN A 222 31.58 -2.61 14.64
C ASN A 222 30.26 -2.73 13.84
N GLY A 223 29.63 -1.61 13.51
CA GLY A 223 28.30 -1.54 12.91
C GLY A 223 27.17 -1.40 13.93
N VAL A 224 26.00 -1.02 13.43
CA VAL A 224 24.81 -0.71 14.24
C VAL A 224 23.62 -1.46 13.67
N ILE A 225 22.85 -2.10 14.53
CA ILE A 225 21.61 -2.80 14.17
C ILE A 225 20.46 -2.02 14.80
N ILE A 226 19.64 -1.42 13.96
CA ILE A 226 18.47 -0.66 14.35
C ILE A 226 17.25 -1.55 14.15
N ILE A 227 16.50 -1.75 15.21
CA ILE A 227 15.24 -2.48 15.22
C ILE A 227 14.14 -1.44 15.47
N THR A 228 13.22 -1.35 14.52
CA THR A 228 12.02 -0.53 14.64
C THR A 228 10.86 -1.45 14.98
N THR A 229 10.14 -1.16 16.07
CA THR A 229 8.96 -1.94 16.45
C THR A 229 7.69 -1.36 15.80
N LYS A 230 6.70 -2.23 15.54
CA LYS A 230 5.40 -1.81 15.02
C LYS A 230 4.72 -0.91 16.05
N ARG A 231 4.30 0.28 15.63
CA ARG A 231 3.56 1.23 16.48
C ARG A 231 2.14 1.44 15.96
N GLY A 232 1.20 1.65 16.86
CA GLY A 232 -0.16 2.03 16.50
C GLY A 232 -0.16 3.41 15.85
N ARG A 233 -0.85 3.54 14.71
CA ARG A 233 -1.03 4.81 14.01
C ARG A 233 -2.31 5.50 14.51
N ALA A 234 -2.25 6.81 14.70
CA ALA A 234 -3.44 7.58 15.04
C ALA A 234 -4.47 7.50 13.90
N ASN A 235 -5.75 7.37 14.24
CA ASN A 235 -6.87 7.27 13.30
C ASN A 235 -6.97 5.95 12.49
N GLN A 236 -6.33 4.87 12.95
CA GLN A 236 -6.56 3.51 12.44
C GLN A 236 -7.37 2.68 13.46
N GLN A 237 -8.24 1.80 12.96
CA GLN A 237 -8.97 0.87 13.82
C GLN A 237 -7.98 -0.12 14.45
N PRO A 238 -8.11 -0.44 15.75
CA PRO A 238 -7.22 -1.40 16.40
C PRO A 238 -7.39 -2.79 15.78
N GLU A 239 -6.36 -3.28 15.09
CA GLU A 239 -6.30 -4.64 14.58
C GLU A 239 -5.64 -5.54 15.62
N LEU A 240 -6.37 -6.54 16.09
CA LEU A 240 -5.90 -7.52 17.07
C LEU A 240 -5.65 -8.86 16.38
N THR A 241 -4.40 -9.13 16.02
CA THR A 241 -3.99 -10.42 15.46
C THR A 241 -3.64 -11.38 16.60
N TYR A 242 -4.48 -12.39 16.84
CA TYR A 242 -4.17 -13.45 17.80
C TYR A 242 -3.48 -14.62 17.09
N LEU A 243 -2.19 -14.81 17.39
CA LEU A 243 -1.47 -16.01 16.98
C LEU A 243 -1.77 -17.15 17.97
N LEU A 244 -2.85 -17.89 17.71
CA LEU A 244 -3.14 -19.13 18.43
C LEU A 244 -2.17 -20.20 17.94
N LYS A 245 -1.14 -20.52 18.74
CA LYS A 245 -0.25 -21.64 18.46
C LYS A 245 -1.07 -22.93 18.59
N PRO A 246 -1.28 -23.72 17.51
CA PRO A 246 -2.17 -24.87 17.55
C PRO A 246 -1.47 -26.07 18.19
N VAL A 247 -1.13 -25.97 19.48
CA VAL A 247 -0.68 -27.13 20.25
C VAL A 247 -1.87 -28.02 20.63
N LEU A 248 -3.07 -27.44 20.76
CA LEU A 248 -4.28 -28.16 21.19
C LEU A 248 -4.96 -28.99 20.08
N LEU A 249 -4.76 -28.65 18.80
CA LEU A 249 -5.40 -29.34 17.67
C LEU A 249 -4.75 -30.71 17.36
N MET A 250 -3.51 -30.93 17.79
CA MET A 250 -2.79 -32.18 17.53
C MET A 250 -3.15 -33.30 18.52
N GLN A 251 -3.63 -32.96 19.74
CA GLN A 251 -4.06 -33.96 20.71
C GLN A 251 -5.46 -34.51 20.40
N LEU A 252 -6.39 -33.69 19.90
CA LEU A 252 -7.76 -34.12 19.59
C LEU A 252 -7.86 -35.07 18.39
N THR A 253 -6.91 -34.99 17.44
CA THR A 253 -6.86 -35.89 16.26
C THR A 253 -6.26 -37.27 16.59
N SER A 254 -5.38 -37.36 17.58
CA SER A 254 -4.79 -38.62 18.04
C SER A 254 -5.81 -39.49 18.80
N THR A 255 -6.63 -38.88 19.67
CA THR A 255 -7.63 -39.63 20.46
C THR A 255 -8.82 -40.07 19.61
N THR A 256 -9.27 -39.27 18.64
CA THR A 256 -10.36 -39.64 17.72
C THR A 256 -9.94 -40.73 16.73
N CYS A 257 -8.69 -40.72 16.24
CA CYS A 257 -8.16 -41.77 15.36
C CYS A 257 -7.94 -43.11 16.10
N SER A 258 -7.65 -43.09 17.41
CA SER A 258 -7.51 -44.31 18.21
C SER A 258 -8.86 -44.99 18.48
N ILE A 259 -9.93 -44.22 18.66
CA ILE A 259 -11.29 -44.73 18.86
C ILE A 259 -11.86 -45.35 17.56
N LEU A 260 -11.58 -44.73 16.40
CA LEU A 260 -12.03 -45.24 15.09
C LEU A 260 -11.33 -46.54 14.64
N ARG A 261 -10.14 -46.85 15.18
CA ARG A 261 -9.40 -48.08 14.84
C ARG A 261 -9.94 -49.34 15.52
N ASN A 262 -10.80 -49.19 16.53
CA ASN A 262 -11.33 -50.29 17.34
C ASN A 262 -12.78 -50.68 16.95
N MET A 263 -13.32 -50.10 15.87
CA MET A 263 -14.61 -50.50 15.30
C MET A 263 -14.41 -51.47 14.12
N PRO A 264 -15.29 -52.48 13.94
CA PRO A 264 -15.11 -53.56 12.96
C PRO A 264 -15.50 -53.15 11.52
N MET A 265 -15.37 -51.87 11.18
CA MET A 265 -15.70 -51.33 9.87
C MET A 265 -14.48 -50.64 9.30
N HIS A 266 -13.89 -51.24 8.26
CA HIS A 266 -12.75 -50.71 7.51
C HIS A 266 -13.07 -49.31 6.95
N PHE A 267 -12.64 -48.27 7.65
CA PHE A 267 -12.46 -46.95 7.07
C PHE A 267 -11.03 -46.50 7.30
N GLY A 268 -10.27 -46.42 6.20
CA GLY A 268 -8.90 -45.93 6.20
C GLY A 268 -8.87 -44.46 6.61
N CYS A 269 -8.02 -44.16 7.59
CA CYS A 269 -7.78 -42.80 8.04
C CYS A 269 -6.70 -42.17 7.14
N LEU A 270 -7.10 -41.35 6.18
CA LEU A 270 -6.17 -40.55 5.37
C LEU A 270 -5.89 -39.23 6.11
N LEU A 271 -4.64 -39.06 6.55
CA LEU A 271 -4.11 -37.84 7.16
C LEU A 271 -4.18 -36.68 6.14
N PRO A 272 -4.74 -35.50 6.47
CA PRO A 272 -4.54 -34.31 5.66
C PRO A 272 -3.15 -33.73 5.97
N THR A 273 -2.20 -33.96 5.07
CA THR A 273 -0.94 -33.22 5.03
C THR A 273 -1.15 -31.89 4.33
N LYS A 274 -0.82 -30.81 5.05
CA LYS A 274 -0.58 -29.43 4.60
C LYS A 274 -1.80 -28.59 4.20
N GLU A 275 -1.90 -27.46 4.91
CA GLU A 275 -2.47 -26.17 4.49
C GLU A 275 -3.86 -26.20 3.86
N THR A 276 -4.89 -25.93 4.66
CA THR A 276 -6.18 -25.46 4.15
C THR A 276 -6.56 -24.19 4.90
N ILE A 277 -6.34 -23.06 4.23
CA ILE A 277 -6.81 -21.73 4.61
C ILE A 277 -8.33 -21.73 4.35
N LEU A 278 -9.13 -21.68 5.42
CA LEU A 278 -10.59 -21.65 5.31
C LEU A 278 -11.06 -20.20 5.14
N TYR A 279 -11.24 -19.75 3.89
CA TYR A 279 -12.02 -18.54 3.60
C TYR A 279 -13.51 -18.90 3.66
N MET A 280 -14.24 -18.40 4.65
CA MET A 280 -15.70 -18.51 4.72
C MET A 280 -16.33 -17.23 4.17
N HIS A 281 -16.67 -17.21 2.89
CA HIS A 281 -17.60 -16.24 2.32
C HIS A 281 -18.94 -16.94 2.11
N SER A 282 -19.98 -16.40 2.74
CA SER A 282 -21.41 -16.72 2.55
C SER A 282 -21.96 -18.05 3.09
N MET A 283 -23.19 -17.93 3.57
CA MET A 283 -24.19 -18.96 3.89
C MET A 283 -24.23 -19.61 5.29
N VAL A 284 -25.24 -19.12 6.02
CA VAL A 284 -26.21 -19.84 6.86
C VAL A 284 -25.83 -20.04 8.33
N LEU A 285 -26.54 -19.26 9.16
CA LEU A 285 -26.80 -19.54 10.57
C LEU A 285 -27.17 -21.02 10.77
N VAL A 286 -26.30 -21.77 11.43
CA VAL A 286 -26.68 -23.01 12.12
C VAL A 286 -26.61 -22.73 13.62
N PRO A 287 -27.69 -22.96 14.39
CA PRO A 287 -27.77 -22.49 15.77
C PRO A 287 -26.86 -23.30 16.69
N VAL A 288 -26.23 -22.56 17.62
CA VAL A 288 -25.32 -22.99 18.71
C VAL A 288 -25.79 -24.22 19.52
N ARG A 289 -27.05 -24.63 19.39
CA ARG A 289 -27.61 -25.82 20.06
C ARG A 289 -26.99 -27.14 19.61
N LEU A 290 -26.55 -27.27 18.35
CA LEU A 290 -26.00 -28.56 17.86
C LEU A 290 -24.62 -28.87 18.47
N PHE A 291 -23.82 -27.82 18.72
CA PHE A 291 -22.49 -27.97 19.32
C PHE A 291 -22.57 -28.36 20.80
N GLN A 292 -23.60 -27.89 21.50
CA GLN A 292 -23.83 -28.17 22.92
C GLN A 292 -24.30 -29.62 23.15
N THR A 293 -25.05 -30.20 22.21
CA THR A 293 -25.49 -31.60 22.30
C THR A 293 -24.34 -32.59 22.06
N ILE A 294 -23.41 -32.27 21.16
CA ILE A 294 -22.25 -33.12 20.88
C ILE A 294 -21.25 -33.08 22.05
N PHE A 295 -21.06 -31.91 22.67
CA PHE A 295 -20.18 -31.79 23.84
C PHE A 295 -20.71 -32.57 25.06
N TYR A 296 -22.03 -32.60 25.26
CA TYR A 296 -22.64 -33.30 26.40
C TYR A 296 -22.56 -34.84 26.26
N LEU A 297 -22.58 -35.36 25.03
CA LEU A 297 -22.47 -36.79 24.75
C LEU A 297 -21.04 -37.34 24.84
N THR A 298 -20.03 -36.47 24.96
CA THR A 298 -18.60 -36.87 25.01
C THR A 298 -18.01 -36.82 26.43
N VAL A 299 -18.76 -36.29 27.42
CA VAL A 299 -18.30 -36.10 28.82
C VAL A 299 -18.97 -37.06 29.82
N GLN A 300 -19.70 -38.08 29.33
CA GLN A 300 -20.05 -39.28 30.10
C GLN A 300 -19.35 -40.49 29.51
#